data_AF-A0A928C0N2-F1
#
_entry.id   AF-A0A928C0N2-F1
#
_cell.length_a   1.000
_cell.length_b   1.000
_cell.length_c   1.000
_cell.angle_alpha   90.00
_cell.angle_beta   90.00
_cell.angle_gamma   90.00
#
_symmetry.space_group_name_H-M   'P 1'
#
loop_
_entity.id
_entity.type
_entity.pdbx_description
1 polymer ?
#
loop_
_entity_poly.entity_id
_entity_poly.type
_entity_poly.pdbx_seq_one_letter_code
_entity_poly.pdbx_strand_id
1 'polypeptide(L)'
;MARTSKRGLDYFPMDIDIFSDLKIRKLIKYQGGKAISIYALLLCNIYKNGYYIEWDEELPFICSELTGFDEAYVLEVIKVCLSLGLFSKELFDAERVLTSKGIQERYKRICIQCRRVCNITDYSLLSESQVSRGSSPKIETAKQSTLPRYEPYSLTLDQEIEGLKEDECWLDQLQVLHSMRKELLYNKLDDFRIQCIADGKERGHTSLADAKRHFNSWLRIVSRNKTIKNGSKQHNKKNIGFDVSATSAEDYSDWLQD
;
A
#
# COMPACT_ATOMS: atom_id res chain seq x y z
N MET A 1 13.56 17.32 10.79
CA MET A 1 14.35 16.08 10.66
C MET A 1 13.67 15.20 9.63
N ALA A 2 14.38 14.77 8.58
CA ALA A 2 13.84 13.80 7.63
C ALA A 2 13.62 12.48 8.37
N ARG A 3 12.38 11.98 8.38
CA ARG A 3 12.06 10.69 8.98
C ARG A 3 12.62 9.62 8.06
N THR A 4 13.68 8.93 8.46
CA THR A 4 14.15 7.74 7.76
C THR A 4 12.98 6.78 7.61
N SER A 5 12.65 6.40 6.37
CA SER A 5 11.58 5.46 6.10
C SER A 5 11.96 4.12 6.73
N LYS A 6 11.27 3.72 7.80
CA LYS A 6 11.42 2.39 8.37
C LYS A 6 11.13 1.35 7.26
N ARG A 7 11.99 0.35 7.09
CA ARG A 7 11.77 -0.77 6.16
C ARG A 7 10.66 -1.68 6.69
N GLY A 8 10.67 -1.95 7.98
CA GLY A 8 9.69 -2.79 8.68
C GLY A 8 8.33 -2.18 8.94
N LEU A 9 7.39 -3.07 9.26
CA LEU A 9 6.07 -2.79 9.81
C LEU A 9 6.11 -2.94 11.33
N ASP A 10 5.50 -1.99 12.05
CA ASP A 10 5.31 -2.08 13.50
C ASP A 10 4.09 -2.97 13.86
N TYR A 11 3.17 -3.17 12.91
CA TYR A 11 2.02 -4.08 12.98
C TYR A 11 1.65 -4.56 11.57
N PHE A 12 1.00 -5.73 11.45
CA PHE A 12 0.41 -6.19 10.19
C PHE A 12 -0.98 -6.80 10.40
N PRO A 13 -1.93 -6.61 9.46
CA PRO A 13 -3.21 -7.30 9.50
C PRO A 13 -3.04 -8.80 9.21
N MET A 14 -3.67 -9.63 10.04
CA MET A 14 -3.82 -11.07 9.80
C MET A 14 -5.24 -11.33 9.30
N ASP A 15 -5.37 -12.15 8.26
CA ASP A 15 -6.67 -12.48 7.69
C ASP A 15 -7.48 -13.34 8.69
N ILE A 16 -8.75 -12.99 8.90
CA ILE A 16 -9.64 -13.68 9.85
C ILE A 16 -9.95 -15.13 9.43
N ASP A 17 -9.77 -15.44 8.14
CA ASP A 17 -9.97 -16.75 7.53
C ASP A 17 -8.65 -17.52 7.36
N ILE A 18 -7.56 -17.14 8.05
CA ILE A 18 -6.27 -17.84 8.00
C ILE A 18 -6.40 -19.35 8.29
N PHE A 19 -7.32 -19.75 9.16
CA PHE A 19 -7.58 -21.15 9.49
C PHE A 19 -8.35 -21.92 8.40
N SER A 20 -8.89 -21.22 7.40
CA SER A 20 -9.52 -21.81 6.22
C SER A 20 -8.49 -22.16 5.13
N ASP A 21 -7.31 -21.53 5.14
CA ASP A 21 -6.25 -21.79 4.17
C ASP A 21 -5.77 -23.25 4.25
N LEU A 22 -5.74 -23.92 3.09
CA LEU A 22 -5.40 -25.34 3.01
C LEU A 22 -3.97 -25.65 3.49
N LYS A 23 -3.01 -24.76 3.25
CA LYS A 23 -1.62 -24.90 3.72
C LYS A 23 -1.57 -24.76 5.24
N ILE A 24 -2.29 -23.80 5.80
CA ILE A 24 -2.37 -23.60 7.26
C ILE A 24 -3.03 -24.82 7.92
N ARG A 25 -4.13 -25.32 7.37
CA ARG A 25 -4.78 -26.55 7.87
C ARG A 25 -3.88 -27.77 7.80
N LYS A 26 -3.08 -27.92 6.74
CA LYS A 26 -2.08 -29.00 6.62
C LYS A 26 -0.97 -28.85 7.66
N LEU A 27 -0.47 -27.63 7.87
CA LEU A 27 0.54 -27.35 8.90
C LEU A 27 0.05 -27.77 10.28
N ILE A 28 -1.16 -27.33 10.65
CA ILE A 28 -1.79 -27.70 11.93
C ILE A 28 -2.02 -29.22 12.01
N LYS A 29 -2.41 -29.87 10.92
CA LYS A 29 -2.60 -31.32 10.88
C LYS A 29 -1.30 -32.10 11.11
N TYR A 30 -0.17 -31.63 10.57
CA TYR A 30 1.11 -32.35 10.63
C TYR A 30 1.90 -32.08 11.91
N GLN A 31 1.86 -30.84 12.41
CA GLN A 31 2.70 -30.39 13.53
C GLN A 31 1.90 -29.99 14.78
N GLY A 32 0.57 -29.97 14.69
CA GLY A 32 -0.33 -29.57 15.76
C GLY A 32 -0.58 -28.06 15.82
N GLY A 33 -1.48 -27.64 16.69
CA GLY A 33 -1.89 -26.23 16.84
C GLY A 33 -0.72 -25.30 17.14
N LYS A 34 0.25 -25.73 17.94
CA LYS A 34 1.45 -24.94 18.29
C LYS A 34 2.29 -24.49 17.07
N ALA A 35 2.22 -25.20 15.94
CA ALA A 35 2.93 -24.81 14.73
C ALA A 35 2.47 -23.45 14.17
N ILE A 36 1.20 -23.07 14.41
CA ILE A 36 0.69 -21.77 13.97
C ILE A 36 1.39 -20.61 14.69
N SER A 37 1.75 -20.80 15.97
CA SER A 37 2.43 -19.78 16.76
C SER A 37 3.84 -19.52 16.23
N ILE A 38 4.57 -20.58 15.84
CA ILE A 38 5.88 -20.45 15.19
C ILE A 38 5.74 -19.74 13.84
N TYR A 39 4.76 -20.14 13.01
CA TYR A 39 4.53 -19.49 11.73
C TYR A 39 4.17 -18.01 11.89
N ALA A 40 3.31 -17.67 12.86
CA ALA A 40 2.96 -16.29 13.18
C ALA A 40 4.19 -15.49 13.65
N LEU A 41 5.05 -16.06 14.50
CA LEU A 41 6.29 -15.44 14.94
C LEU A 41 7.25 -15.17 13.77
N LEU A 42 7.40 -16.13 12.85
CA LEU A 42 8.20 -15.94 11.64
C LEU A 42 7.65 -14.82 10.76
N LEU A 43 6.32 -14.73 10.61
CA LEU A 43 5.69 -13.60 9.91
C LEU A 43 5.99 -12.28 10.62
N CYS A 44 5.96 -12.22 11.95
CA CYS A 44 6.36 -11.02 12.70
C CYS A 44 7.80 -10.62 12.38
N ASN A 45 8.74 -11.55 12.40
CA ASN A 45 10.16 -11.29 12.09
C ASN A 45 10.35 -10.80 10.64
N ILE A 46 9.64 -11.42 9.70
CA ILE A 46 9.64 -11.01 8.29
C ILE A 46 9.11 -9.59 8.12
N TYR A 47 7.91 -9.30 8.64
CA TYR A 47 7.31 -7.99 8.47
C TYR A 47 8.03 -6.88 9.25
N LYS A 48 8.69 -7.21 10.36
CA LYS A 48 9.59 -6.30 11.08
C LYS A 48 10.81 -5.89 10.24
N ASN A 49 11.24 -6.73 9.29
CA ASN A 49 12.36 -6.45 8.39
C ASN A 49 11.93 -6.09 6.95
N GLY A 50 10.62 -6.07 6.69
CA GLY A 50 10.03 -5.76 5.39
C GLY A 50 9.21 -6.93 4.87
N TYR A 51 9.78 -7.71 3.95
CA TYR A 51 9.06 -8.76 3.21
C TYR A 51 9.84 -10.08 3.11
N TYR A 52 11.03 -10.16 3.70
CA TYR A 52 11.79 -11.38 3.88
C TYR A 52 12.69 -11.27 5.11
N ILE A 53 13.23 -12.40 5.56
CA ILE A 53 14.44 -12.48 6.38
C ILE A 53 15.41 -13.45 5.74
N GLU A 54 16.70 -13.20 5.95
CA GLU A 54 17.73 -14.20 5.71
C GLU A 54 17.69 -15.23 6.84
N TRP A 55 17.93 -16.48 6.48
CA TRP A 55 18.03 -17.59 7.38
C TRP A 55 19.33 -17.48 8.16
N ASP A 56 19.21 -17.64 9.47
CA ASP A 56 20.33 -17.71 10.39
C ASP A 56 20.25 -19.05 11.14
N GLU A 57 21.40 -19.65 11.44
CA GLU A 57 21.50 -20.83 12.28
C GLU A 57 20.99 -20.55 13.70
N GLU A 58 21.01 -19.28 14.14
CA GLU A 58 20.45 -18.86 15.43
C GLU A 58 18.92 -18.64 15.41
N LEU A 59 18.29 -18.57 14.22
CA LEU A 59 16.85 -18.30 14.12
C LEU A 59 15.98 -19.35 14.84
N PRO A 60 16.27 -20.67 14.75
CA PRO A 60 15.57 -21.68 15.53
C PRO A 60 15.71 -21.49 17.03
N PHE A 61 16.90 -21.15 17.51
CA PHE A 61 17.17 -20.85 18.92
C PHE A 61 16.33 -19.66 19.41
N ILE A 62 16.32 -18.55 18.66
CA ILE A 62 15.52 -17.36 19.00
C ILE A 62 14.02 -17.70 19.03
N CYS A 63 13.55 -18.49 18.07
CA CYS A 63 12.15 -18.92 18.04
C CYS A 63 11.82 -19.86 19.22
N SER A 64 12.74 -20.75 19.58
CA SER A 64 12.63 -21.64 20.74
C SER A 64 12.53 -20.84 22.04
N GLU A 65 13.42 -19.86 22.25
CA GLU A 65 13.40 -18.98 23.42
C GLU A 65 12.07 -18.22 23.55
N LEU A 66 11.56 -17.66 22.45
CA LEU A 66 10.32 -16.86 22.47
C LEU A 66 9.05 -17.68 22.61
N THR A 67 9.05 -18.93 22.15
CA THR A 67 7.86 -19.80 22.15
C THR A 67 7.85 -20.84 23.26
N GLY A 68 9.00 -21.13 23.87
CA GLY A 68 9.20 -22.24 24.80
C GLY A 68 9.15 -23.62 24.14
N PHE A 69 9.23 -23.70 22.81
CA PHE A 69 9.24 -24.97 22.09
C PHE A 69 10.65 -25.43 21.79
N ASP A 70 10.85 -26.75 21.78
CA ASP A 70 12.13 -27.35 21.43
C ASP A 70 12.63 -26.91 20.05
N GLU A 71 13.93 -26.65 19.95
CA GLU A 71 14.56 -26.14 18.74
C GLU A 71 14.44 -27.12 17.56
N ALA A 72 14.54 -28.42 17.82
CA ALA A 72 14.35 -29.43 16.78
C ALA A 72 12.92 -29.40 16.25
N TYR A 73 11.94 -29.17 17.12
CA TYR A 73 10.55 -29.00 16.71
C TYR A 73 10.34 -27.72 15.87
N VAL A 74 10.97 -26.61 16.25
CA VAL A 74 10.93 -25.36 15.46
C VAL A 74 11.49 -25.58 14.06
N LEU A 75 12.64 -26.25 13.95
CA LEU A 75 13.26 -26.62 12.68
C LEU A 75 12.32 -27.48 11.82
N GLU A 76 11.68 -28.50 12.39
CA GLU A 76 10.73 -29.34 11.68
C GLU A 76 9.51 -28.56 11.18
N VAL A 77 9.00 -27.60 11.97
CA VAL A 77 7.91 -26.72 11.54
C VAL A 77 8.34 -25.87 10.34
N ILE A 78 9.54 -25.30 10.35
CA ILE A 78 10.06 -24.49 9.25
C ILE A 78 10.20 -25.35 7.98
N LYS A 79 10.73 -26.57 8.09
CA LYS A 79 10.80 -27.54 6.97
C LYS A 79 9.42 -27.85 6.39
N VAL A 80 8.41 -28.01 7.24
CA VAL A 80 7.02 -28.20 6.79
C VAL A 80 6.45 -26.95 6.12
N CYS A 81 6.75 -25.75 6.63
CA CYS A 81 6.35 -24.51 5.98
C CYS A 81 6.95 -24.37 4.56
N LEU A 82 8.20 -24.81 4.36
CA LEU A 82 8.84 -24.87 3.04
C LEU A 82 8.15 -25.90 2.13
N SER A 83 7.85 -27.10 2.65
CA SER A 83 7.21 -28.16 1.85
C SER A 83 5.76 -27.84 1.45
N LEU A 84 5.03 -27.11 2.31
CA LEU A 84 3.68 -26.63 2.04
C LEU A 84 3.62 -25.38 1.16
N GLY A 85 4.78 -24.76 0.86
CA GLY A 85 4.86 -23.52 0.11
C GLY A 85 4.29 -22.32 0.87
N LEU A 86 4.35 -22.33 2.21
CA LEU A 86 4.17 -21.12 3.03
C LEU A 86 5.40 -20.22 2.92
N PHE A 87 6.57 -20.84 2.73
CA PHE A 87 7.82 -20.21 2.29
C PHE A 87 8.27 -20.79 0.95
N SER A 88 9.00 -20.00 0.17
CA SER A 88 9.58 -20.43 -1.11
C SER A 88 10.77 -21.34 -0.85
N LYS A 89 10.61 -22.63 -1.18
CA LYS A 89 11.70 -23.59 -1.08
C LYS A 89 12.88 -23.24 -1.99
N GLU A 90 12.60 -22.76 -3.20
CA GLU A 90 13.63 -22.39 -4.18
C GLU A 90 14.55 -21.28 -3.65
N LEU A 91 13.98 -20.22 -3.07
CA LEU A 91 14.77 -19.12 -2.48
C LEU A 91 15.49 -19.55 -1.19
N PHE A 92 14.87 -20.44 -0.42
CA PHE A 92 15.52 -20.96 0.78
C PHE A 92 16.74 -21.83 0.45
N ASP A 93 16.65 -22.64 -0.60
CA ASP A 93 17.72 -23.54 -1.02
C ASP A 93 18.85 -22.76 -1.73
N ALA A 94 18.52 -21.73 -2.52
CA ALA A 94 19.51 -20.95 -3.28
C ALA A 94 20.19 -19.85 -2.44
N GLU A 95 19.41 -19.06 -1.71
CA GLU A 95 19.87 -17.80 -1.08
C GLU A 95 19.68 -17.82 0.44
N ARG A 96 19.19 -18.93 1.00
CA ARG A 96 18.88 -19.02 2.43
C ARG A 96 17.90 -17.92 2.87
N VAL A 97 16.85 -17.66 2.09
CA VAL A 97 15.85 -16.62 2.40
C VAL A 97 14.49 -17.21 2.73
N LEU A 98 13.87 -16.72 3.82
CA LEU A 98 12.48 -17.00 4.18
C LEU A 98 11.56 -15.89 3.68
N THR A 99 10.84 -16.19 2.60
CA THR A 99 9.78 -15.35 2.03
C THR A 99 8.83 -16.19 1.19
N SER A 100 7.70 -15.62 0.76
CA SER A 100 6.83 -16.23 -0.24
C SER A 100 6.08 -15.16 -1.03
N LYS A 101 5.52 -15.54 -2.18
CA LYS A 101 4.71 -14.63 -3.00
C LYS A 101 3.57 -14.00 -2.19
N GLY A 102 2.87 -14.78 -1.36
CA GLY A 102 1.78 -14.26 -0.52
C GLY A 102 2.25 -13.26 0.54
N ILE A 103 3.43 -13.48 1.13
CA ILE A 103 4.05 -12.53 2.08
C ILE A 103 4.37 -11.21 1.38
N GLN A 104 4.99 -11.27 0.21
CA GLN A 104 5.38 -10.08 -0.57
C GLN A 104 4.16 -9.30 -1.06
N GLU A 105 3.11 -9.99 -1.54
CA GLU A 105 1.85 -9.36 -1.94
C GLU A 105 1.16 -8.66 -0.77
N ARG A 106 1.11 -9.30 0.41
CA ARG A 106 0.52 -8.71 1.61
C ARG A 106 1.33 -7.52 2.10
N TYR A 107 2.66 -7.62 2.13
CA TYR A 107 3.53 -6.48 2.45
C TYR A 107 3.28 -5.29 1.51
N LYS A 108 3.26 -5.54 0.19
CA LYS A 108 2.97 -4.52 -0.82
C LYS A 108 1.62 -3.85 -0.58
N ARG A 109 0.58 -4.64 -0.29
CA ARG A 109 -0.76 -4.15 0.03
C ARG A 109 -0.75 -3.23 1.27
N ILE A 110 -0.06 -3.65 2.34
CA ILE A 110 0.05 -2.87 3.58
C ILE A 110 0.77 -1.55 3.30
N CYS A 111 1.89 -1.57 2.56
CA CYS A 111 2.60 -0.34 2.23
C CYS A 111 1.75 0.64 1.42
N ILE A 112 0.97 0.14 0.45
CA ILE A 112 0.03 0.96 -0.33
C ILE A 112 -1.01 1.60 0.60
N GLN A 113 -1.62 0.82 1.49
CA GLN A 113 -2.62 1.30 2.45
C GLN A 113 -2.04 2.34 3.42
N CYS A 114 -0.80 2.14 3.87
CA CYS A 114 -0.09 3.07 4.74
C CYS A 114 0.57 4.24 4.02
N ARG A 115 0.43 4.36 2.68
CA ARG A 115 1.09 5.39 1.84
C ARG A 115 2.61 5.43 2.00
N ARG A 116 3.22 4.26 2.17
CA ARG A 116 4.69 4.07 2.28
C ARG A 116 5.25 3.72 0.91
N VAL A 117 6.46 4.20 0.62
CA VAL A 117 7.22 3.73 -0.54
C VAL A 117 7.52 2.23 -0.32
N CYS A 118 7.10 1.41 -1.27
CA CYS A 118 7.27 -0.05 -1.22
C CYS A 118 8.12 -0.49 -2.40
N ASN A 119 9.39 -0.79 -2.14
CA ASN A 119 10.29 -1.33 -3.13
C ASN A 119 10.59 -2.79 -2.75
N ILE A 120 9.99 -3.72 -3.49
CA ILE A 120 10.30 -5.15 -3.44
C ILE A 120 11.23 -5.41 -4.61
N THR A 121 12.52 -5.47 -4.32
CA THR A 121 13.58 -5.63 -5.34
C THR A 121 14.29 -6.95 -5.11
N ASP A 122 14.83 -7.12 -3.90
CA ASP A 122 15.67 -8.24 -3.54
C ASP A 122 14.79 -9.47 -3.31
N TYR A 123 15.18 -10.63 -3.83
CA TYR A 123 14.43 -11.89 -3.65
C TYR A 123 12.93 -11.79 -4.04
N SER A 124 12.60 -10.94 -5.02
CA SER A 124 11.21 -10.73 -5.47
C SER A 124 10.65 -11.98 -6.16
N LEU A 125 9.52 -12.47 -5.66
CA LEU A 125 8.71 -13.54 -6.23
C LEU A 125 7.48 -13.01 -6.98
N LEU A 126 7.34 -11.69 -7.04
CA LEU A 126 6.27 -11.04 -7.77
C LEU A 126 6.69 -10.99 -9.24
N SER A 127 6.14 -11.90 -10.05
CA SER A 127 6.19 -11.75 -11.51
C SER A 127 5.65 -10.37 -11.88
N GLU A 128 6.32 -9.64 -12.79
CA GLU A 128 5.74 -8.48 -13.48
C GLU A 128 4.60 -8.94 -14.41
N SER A 129 3.55 -9.53 -13.85
CA SER A 129 2.35 -9.89 -14.60
C SER A 129 1.53 -8.62 -14.78
N GLN A 130 1.75 -8.02 -15.96
CA GLN A 130 0.76 -7.30 -16.75
C GLN A 130 -0.67 -7.72 -16.36
N VAL A 131 -1.39 -6.86 -15.63
CA VAL A 131 -2.83 -7.04 -15.41
C VAL A 131 -3.57 -6.41 -16.58
N SER A 132 -4.03 -7.30 -17.48
CA SER A 132 -5.18 -7.23 -18.39
C SER A 132 -5.35 -6.02 -19.32
N ARG A 133 -4.79 -6.13 -20.53
CA ARG A 133 -5.39 -5.59 -21.77
C ARG A 133 -6.34 -6.64 -22.34
N GLY A 134 -7.62 -6.28 -22.49
CA GLY A 134 -8.63 -7.07 -23.23
C GLY A 134 -8.35 -7.06 -24.74
N SER A 135 -8.56 -8.22 -25.34
CA SER A 135 -8.37 -8.60 -26.76
C SER A 135 -9.25 -7.81 -27.74
N SER A 136 -8.82 -7.49 -28.97
CA SER A 136 -8.88 -8.32 -30.23
C SER A 136 -8.48 -7.41 -31.46
N PRO A 137 -8.53 -7.83 -32.75
CA PRO A 137 -7.53 -8.60 -33.53
C PRO A 137 -7.04 -7.94 -34.88
N LYS A 138 -5.91 -8.44 -35.44
CA LYS A 138 -5.53 -8.63 -36.89
C LYS A 138 -5.46 -7.38 -37.84
N ILE A 139 -4.59 -7.17 -38.86
CA ILE A 139 -3.78 -7.95 -39.83
C ILE A 139 -2.75 -6.98 -40.53
N GLU A 140 -1.57 -7.52 -40.92
CA GLU A 140 -0.59 -7.19 -42.02
C GLU A 140 -0.34 -5.73 -42.48
N THR A 141 0.90 -5.23 -42.68
CA THR A 141 1.76 -5.55 -43.85
C THR A 141 3.24 -5.09 -43.66
N ALA A 142 4.18 -5.97 -44.04
CA ALA A 142 5.57 -5.84 -44.55
C ALA A 142 6.60 -4.76 -44.09
N LYS A 143 7.74 -5.26 -43.54
CA LYS A 143 9.20 -5.03 -43.81
C LYS A 143 9.65 -3.60 -44.20
N GLN A 144 10.68 -2.97 -43.61
CA GLN A 144 12.05 -3.47 -43.38
C GLN A 144 12.86 -2.50 -42.47
N SER A 145 13.56 -3.07 -41.48
CA SER A 145 14.85 -2.68 -40.87
C SER A 145 15.33 -1.22 -40.83
N THR A 146 15.44 -0.65 -39.61
CA THR A 146 16.68 -0.21 -38.93
C THR A 146 16.34 0.39 -37.56
N LEU A 147 17.10 0.05 -36.52
CA LEU A 147 16.89 0.49 -35.12
C LEU A 147 16.82 2.03 -34.99
N PRO A 148 15.86 2.57 -34.20
CA PRO A 148 16.07 3.84 -33.54
C PRO A 148 15.93 3.70 -32.02
N ARG A 149 17.01 4.08 -31.34
CA ARG A 149 17.03 5.07 -30.25
C ARG A 149 15.72 5.22 -29.44
N TYR A 150 15.81 4.89 -28.15
CA TYR A 150 14.82 5.17 -27.11
C TYR A 150 14.45 6.67 -27.10
N GLU A 151 13.24 6.99 -27.57
CA GLU A 151 12.64 8.32 -27.41
C GLU A 151 11.66 8.31 -26.22
N PRO A 152 11.78 9.25 -25.26
CA PRO A 152 10.90 9.31 -24.11
C PRO A 152 9.47 9.70 -24.52
N TYR A 153 8.50 9.01 -23.94
CA TYR A 153 7.10 9.40 -23.98
C TYR A 153 6.94 10.86 -23.50
N SER A 154 6.56 11.77 -24.40
CA SER A 154 6.13 13.13 -24.02
C SER A 154 4.78 13.45 -24.65
N LEU A 155 3.70 13.05 -23.98
CA LEU A 155 2.41 13.72 -24.20
C LEU A 155 2.54 15.14 -23.66
N THR A 156 2.01 16.11 -24.41
CA THR A 156 1.96 17.50 -23.93
C THR A 156 0.87 17.62 -22.86
N LEU A 157 1.02 18.58 -21.95
CA LEU A 157 0.06 18.85 -20.88
C LEU A 157 -1.39 18.99 -21.41
N ASP A 158 -1.55 19.49 -22.64
CA ASP A 158 -2.85 19.67 -23.29
C ASP A 158 -3.51 18.34 -23.65
N GLN A 159 -2.74 17.38 -24.16
CA GLN A 159 -3.21 16.04 -24.48
C GLN A 159 -3.57 15.24 -23.23
N GLU A 160 -2.89 15.50 -22.11
CA GLU A 160 -3.23 14.90 -20.82
C GLU A 160 -4.55 15.45 -20.27
N ILE A 161 -4.77 16.77 -20.37
CA ILE A 161 -6.01 17.40 -19.90
C ILE A 161 -7.19 16.95 -20.78
N GLU A 162 -7.01 16.80 -22.08
CA GLU A 162 -8.03 16.27 -22.98
C GLU A 162 -8.38 14.81 -22.65
N GLY A 163 -7.37 13.96 -22.42
CA GLY A 163 -7.58 12.58 -21.96
C GLY A 163 -8.21 12.47 -20.55
N LEU A 164 -8.04 13.49 -19.69
CA LEU A 164 -8.74 13.59 -18.42
C LEU A 164 -10.21 14.02 -18.60
N LYS A 165 -10.52 14.83 -19.62
CA LYS A 165 -11.89 15.22 -19.96
C LYS A 165 -12.69 14.07 -20.60
N GLU A 166 -12.02 13.15 -21.29
CA GLU A 166 -12.67 11.99 -21.92
C GLU A 166 -12.96 10.83 -20.95
N ASP A 167 -12.34 10.81 -19.76
CA ASP A 167 -12.56 9.73 -18.78
C ASP A 167 -13.81 10.00 -17.92
N GLU A 168 -14.97 9.73 -18.51
CA GLU A 168 -16.30 9.89 -17.90
C GLU A 168 -16.44 9.11 -16.58
N CYS A 169 -15.86 7.91 -16.47
CA CYS A 169 -15.91 7.09 -15.26
C CYS A 169 -15.16 7.74 -14.10
N TRP A 170 -14.01 8.34 -14.38
CA TRP A 170 -13.24 9.10 -13.41
C TRP A 170 -13.95 10.41 -13.01
N LEU A 171 -14.61 11.09 -13.95
CA LEU A 171 -15.40 12.29 -13.69
C LEU A 171 -16.65 11.99 -12.85
N ASP A 172 -17.31 10.85 -13.07
CA ASP A 172 -18.42 10.36 -12.24
C ASP A 172 -17.95 10.09 -10.81
N GLN A 173 -16.79 9.46 -10.63
CA GLN A 173 -16.21 9.22 -9.32
C GLN A 173 -15.84 10.54 -8.60
N LEU A 174 -15.31 11.52 -9.32
CA LEU A 174 -15.02 12.86 -8.82
C LEU A 174 -16.29 13.62 -8.41
N GLN A 175 -17.38 13.47 -9.15
CA GLN A 175 -18.67 14.08 -8.83
C GLN A 175 -19.19 13.58 -7.49
N VAL A 176 -19.14 12.26 -7.24
CA VAL A 176 -19.56 11.67 -5.96
C VAL A 176 -18.64 12.11 -4.83
N LEU A 177 -17.32 12.16 -5.08
CA LEU A 177 -16.32 12.45 -4.04
C LEU A 177 -16.30 13.92 -3.60
N HIS A 178 -16.61 14.85 -4.51
CA HIS A 178 -16.60 16.29 -4.24
C HIS A 178 -17.99 16.95 -4.23
N SER A 179 -19.06 16.17 -4.43
CA SER A 179 -20.43 16.66 -4.54
C SER A 179 -20.57 17.83 -5.53
N MET A 180 -19.91 17.74 -6.69
CA MET A 180 -19.89 18.80 -7.72
C MET A 180 -20.40 18.31 -9.07
N ARG A 181 -21.11 19.18 -9.81
CA ARG A 181 -21.61 18.87 -11.16
C ARG A 181 -20.46 18.71 -12.15
N LYS A 182 -20.59 17.79 -13.12
CA LYS A 182 -19.58 17.51 -14.17
C LYS A 182 -19.16 18.78 -14.94
N GLU A 183 -20.12 19.64 -15.25
CA GLU A 183 -19.90 20.95 -15.90
C GLU A 183 -18.91 21.85 -15.13
N LEU A 184 -18.95 21.80 -13.79
CA LEU A 184 -18.02 22.54 -12.94
C LEU A 184 -16.64 21.85 -12.85
N LEU A 185 -16.59 20.53 -13.02
CA LEU A 185 -15.32 19.78 -13.05
C LEU A 185 -14.54 20.08 -14.33
N TYR A 186 -15.22 20.24 -15.48
CA TYR A 186 -14.59 20.68 -16.72
C TYR A 186 -13.91 22.05 -16.58
N ASN A 187 -14.62 23.04 -16.02
CA ASN A 187 -14.04 24.36 -15.75
C ASN A 187 -12.88 24.29 -14.74
N LYS A 188 -12.93 23.36 -13.79
CA LYS A 188 -11.85 23.14 -12.82
C LYS A 188 -10.63 22.49 -13.43
N LEU A 189 -10.80 21.63 -14.44
CA LEU A 189 -9.69 21.06 -15.22
C LEU A 189 -8.98 22.14 -16.03
N ASP A 190 -9.71 23.13 -16.54
CA ASP A 190 -9.12 24.29 -17.23
C ASP A 190 -8.36 25.20 -16.26
N ASP A 191 -8.92 25.48 -15.08
CA ASP A 191 -8.21 26.18 -13.99
C ASP A 191 -6.93 25.43 -13.56
N PHE A 192 -6.99 24.10 -13.49
CA PHE A 192 -5.85 23.23 -13.15
C PHE A 192 -4.76 23.26 -14.21
N ARG A 193 -5.13 23.30 -15.49
CA ARG A 193 -4.21 23.49 -16.61
C ARG A 193 -3.42 24.79 -16.46
N ILE A 194 -4.11 25.90 -16.16
CA ILE A 194 -3.47 27.21 -15.94
C ILE A 194 -2.51 27.16 -14.75
N GLN A 195 -2.89 26.48 -13.66
CA GLN A 195 -2.00 26.33 -12.50
C GLN A 195 -0.75 25.51 -12.83
N CYS A 196 -0.88 24.43 -13.61
CA CYS A 196 0.27 23.62 -14.02
C CYS A 196 1.26 24.40 -14.89
N ILE A 197 0.76 25.28 -15.76
CA ILE A 197 1.58 26.19 -16.56
C ILE A 197 2.26 27.25 -15.67
N ALA A 198 1.53 27.82 -14.71
CA ALA A 198 2.05 28.85 -13.80
C ALA A 198 3.15 28.33 -12.85
N ASP A 199 3.07 27.06 -12.44
CA ASP A 199 4.05 26.41 -11.56
C ASP A 199 5.32 25.93 -12.31
N GLY A 200 5.46 26.23 -13.61
CA GLY A 200 6.63 25.87 -14.43
C GLY A 200 6.75 24.38 -14.76
N LYS A 201 5.66 23.61 -14.63
CA LYS A 201 5.59 22.18 -14.98
C LYS A 201 5.17 21.99 -16.44
N GLU A 202 5.98 22.49 -17.37
CA GLU A 202 5.76 22.26 -18.82
C GLU A 202 6.14 20.84 -19.28
N ARG A 203 6.86 20.08 -18.46
CA ARG A 203 7.04 18.64 -18.67
C ARG A 203 5.82 17.94 -18.09
N GLY A 204 5.00 17.39 -18.97
CA GLY A 204 3.78 16.65 -18.65
C GLY A 204 3.95 15.62 -17.54
N HIS A 205 2.83 15.14 -17.01
CA HIS A 205 2.83 14.19 -15.92
C HIS A 205 3.49 12.89 -16.37
N THR A 206 4.06 12.15 -15.42
CA THR A 206 4.73 10.87 -15.73
C THR A 206 3.75 9.81 -16.24
N SER A 207 2.45 10.02 -16.03
CA SER A 207 1.35 9.22 -16.57
C SER A 207 0.00 9.94 -16.38
N LEU A 208 -1.05 9.51 -17.11
CA LEU A 208 -2.41 10.00 -16.91
C LEU A 208 -2.92 9.77 -15.47
N ALA A 209 -2.47 8.69 -14.82
CA ALA A 209 -2.79 8.41 -13.42
C ALA A 209 -2.15 9.41 -12.44
N ASP A 210 -0.96 9.89 -12.77
CA ASP A 210 -0.26 10.95 -12.03
C ASP A 210 -1.01 12.28 -12.19
N ALA A 211 -1.45 12.61 -13.40
CA ALA A 211 -2.31 13.76 -13.67
C ALA A 211 -3.64 13.71 -12.87
N LYS A 212 -4.31 12.55 -12.81
CA LYS A 212 -5.53 12.35 -12.01
C LYS A 212 -5.32 12.57 -10.51
N ARG A 213 -4.17 12.13 -9.98
CA ARG A 213 -3.82 12.32 -8.56
C ARG A 213 -3.48 13.78 -8.27
N HIS A 214 -2.75 14.42 -9.18
CA HIS A 214 -2.38 15.82 -9.06
C HIS A 214 -3.62 16.72 -9.10
N PHE A 215 -4.56 16.47 -10.01
CA PHE A 215 -5.85 17.18 -10.06
C PHE A 215 -6.66 17.01 -8.77
N ASN A 216 -6.80 15.78 -8.27
CA ASN A 216 -7.51 15.51 -7.01
C ASN A 216 -6.89 16.22 -5.79
N SER A 217 -5.57 16.31 -5.76
CA SER A 217 -4.84 17.03 -4.70
C SER A 217 -5.07 18.53 -4.81
N TRP A 218 -4.92 19.07 -6.02
CA TRP A 218 -5.14 20.49 -6.32
C TRP A 218 -6.59 20.91 -6.01
N LEU A 219 -7.58 20.11 -6.43
CA LEU A 219 -9.01 20.39 -6.21
C LEU A 219 -9.35 20.45 -4.71
N ARG A 220 -8.72 19.63 -3.87
CA ARG A 220 -8.84 19.71 -2.40
C ARG A 220 -8.24 20.98 -1.83
N ILE A 221 -7.07 21.39 -2.31
CA ILE A 221 -6.38 22.61 -1.86
C ILE A 221 -7.21 23.85 -2.23
N VAL A 222 -7.69 23.92 -3.48
CA VAL A 222 -8.52 25.03 -3.96
C VAL A 222 -9.86 25.08 -3.22
N SER A 223 -10.50 23.93 -2.98
CA SER A 223 -11.75 23.86 -2.21
C SER A 223 -11.56 24.29 -0.76
N ARG A 224 -10.44 23.94 -0.12
CA ARG A 224 -10.08 24.36 1.24
C ARG A 224 -9.75 25.86 1.32
N ASN A 225 -9.08 26.41 0.32
CA ASN A 225 -8.79 27.85 0.28
C ASN A 225 -10.05 28.69 0.03
N LYS A 226 -11.07 28.13 -0.64
CA LYS A 226 -12.37 28.79 -0.84
C LYS A 226 -13.21 28.82 0.45
N THR A 227 -13.16 27.78 1.28
CA THR A 227 -13.82 27.78 2.60
C THR A 227 -13.14 28.72 3.60
N ILE A 228 -11.81 28.84 3.57
CA ILE A 228 -11.06 29.78 4.43
C ILE A 228 -11.38 31.25 4.07
N LYS A 229 -11.48 31.59 2.78
CA LYS A 229 -11.91 32.94 2.35
C LYS A 229 -13.36 33.28 2.69
N ASN A 230 -14.24 32.28 2.83
CA ASN A 230 -15.63 32.48 3.24
C ASN A 230 -15.80 32.54 4.77
N GLY A 231 -14.97 31.84 5.54
CA GLY A 231 -15.00 31.85 7.01
C GLY A 231 -14.46 33.15 7.65
N SER A 232 -13.60 33.89 6.95
CA SER A 232 -13.06 35.16 7.45
C SER A 232 -14.05 36.32 7.44
N LYS A 233 -15.32 36.12 7.03
CA LYS A 233 -16.38 37.14 7.10
C LYS A 233 -17.33 36.99 8.29
N GLN A 234 -17.24 35.91 9.09
CA GLN A 234 -18.30 35.61 10.09
C GLN A 234 -17.85 35.61 11.56
N HIS A 235 -16.56 35.66 11.87
CA HIS A 235 -16.07 35.83 13.24
C HIS A 235 -15.71 37.28 13.55
N ASN A 236 -16.73 38.14 13.64
CA ASN A 236 -16.62 39.34 14.45
C ASN A 236 -17.98 39.67 15.08
N LYS A 237 -18.42 38.87 16.05
CA LYS A 237 -19.39 39.30 17.06
C LYS A 237 -19.36 38.39 18.30
N LYS A 238 -18.74 38.95 19.33
CA LYS A 238 -19.10 38.87 20.75
C LYS A 238 -18.72 37.61 21.54
N ASN A 239 -17.59 37.78 22.24
CA ASN A 239 -17.34 37.35 23.62
C ASN A 239 -18.56 37.51 24.52
N ILE A 240 -18.77 36.53 25.39
CA ILE A 240 -19.12 36.53 26.84
C ILE A 240 -19.07 35.03 27.19
N GLY A 241 -18.01 34.49 27.79
CA GLY A 241 -17.70 34.60 29.22
C GLY A 241 -18.26 33.36 29.93
N PHE A 242 -17.43 32.37 30.28
CA PHE A 242 -17.75 31.46 31.39
C PHE A 242 -16.50 30.78 31.96
N ASP A 243 -16.60 30.57 33.26
CA ASP A 243 -15.58 30.44 34.28
C ASP A 243 -14.94 29.04 34.34
N VAL A 244 -13.72 29.00 34.89
CA VAL A 244 -12.90 27.78 35.03
C VAL A 244 -13.12 27.20 36.42
N SER A 245 -13.59 25.96 36.51
CA SER A 245 -13.44 25.16 37.73
C SER A 245 -13.13 23.70 37.39
N ALA A 246 -11.97 23.28 37.84
CA ALA A 246 -11.45 21.91 37.82
C ALA A 246 -12.06 21.07 38.95
N THR A 247 -12.28 19.77 38.71
CA THR A 247 -12.13 18.63 39.66
C THR A 247 -12.15 17.34 38.79
N SER A 248 -11.03 16.63 38.69
CA SER A 248 -10.51 15.53 39.52
C SER A 248 -10.86 14.15 38.96
N ALA A 249 -9.82 13.34 38.85
CA ALA A 249 -9.84 11.93 38.50
C ALA A 249 -10.34 11.10 39.69
N GLU A 250 -11.13 10.06 39.42
CA GLU A 250 -11.24 8.78 40.14
C GLU A 250 -12.48 8.04 39.60
N ASP A 251 -12.29 6.92 38.92
CA ASP A 251 -13.20 5.76 38.93
C ASP A 251 -12.74 4.69 37.93
N TYR A 252 -11.94 3.74 38.40
CA TYR A 252 -11.73 2.44 37.75
C TYR A 252 -11.41 1.40 38.82
N SER A 253 -12.39 1.06 39.65
CA SER A 253 -12.30 -0.03 40.61
C SER A 253 -13.63 -0.75 40.78
N ASP A 254 -14.29 -1.12 39.67
CA ASP A 254 -15.61 -1.78 39.74
C ASP A 254 -15.85 -2.87 38.67
N TRP A 255 -14.80 -3.56 38.21
CA TRP A 255 -14.94 -4.63 37.19
C TRP A 255 -14.30 -5.98 37.56
N LEU A 256 -14.27 -6.34 38.85
CA LEU A 256 -13.92 -7.71 39.27
C LEU A 256 -14.81 -8.18 40.43
N GLN A 257 -16.03 -8.59 40.09
CA GLN A 257 -16.79 -9.62 40.83
C GLN A 257 -17.95 -10.10 39.95
N ASP A 258 -17.72 -11.21 39.25
CA ASP A 258 -18.54 -12.45 39.29
C ASP A 258 -18.04 -13.48 38.25
#